data_AF-A0A392V8C4-F1
#
_entry.id   AF-A0A392V8C4-F1
#
_cell.length_a   1.000
_cell.length_b   1.000
_cell.length_c   1.000
_cell.angle_alpha   90.00
_cell.angle_beta   90.00
_cell.angle_gamma   90.00
#
_symmetry.space_group_name_H-M   'P 1'
#
loop_
_entity.id
_entity.type
_entity.pdbx_description
1 polymer ?
#
loop_
_entity_poly.entity_id
_entity_poly.type
_entity_poly.pdbx_seq_one_letter_code
_entity_poly.pdbx_strand_id
1 'polypeptide(L)' 'MAAWEIILDSETEEEYADSVVIFRELWAEFSIFVDYVKSTIMGLVKEKV' A
#
# COMPACT_ATOMS: atom_id res chain seq x y z
N MET A 1 2.58 -7.52 -1.09
CA MET A 1 3.62 -8.41 -1.68
C MET A 1 3.07 -9.10 -2.91
N ALA A 2 2.00 -9.92 -2.83
CA ALA A 2 1.41 -10.58 -4.00
C ALA A 2 1.08 -9.66 -5.20
N ALA A 3 0.46 -8.49 -4.98
CA ALA A 3 0.16 -7.56 -6.08
C ALA A 3 1.42 -6.94 -6.74
N TRP A 4 2.53 -6.86 -6.01
CA TRP A 4 3.81 -6.41 -6.56
C TRP A 4 4.45 -7.50 -7.42
N GLU A 5 4.35 -8.76 -7.00
CA GLU A 5 4.83 -9.92 -7.77
C GLU A 5 4.09 -10.05 -9.10
N ILE A 6 2.77 -9.82 -9.11
CA ILE A 6 1.94 -9.82 -10.33
C ILE A 6 2.39 -8.76 -11.36
N ILE A 7 2.81 -7.57 -10.90
CA ILE A 7 3.38 -6.54 -11.78
C ILE A 7 4.70 -7.01 -12.41
N LEU A 8 5.55 -7.67 -11.62
CA LEU A 8 6.85 -8.15 -12.09
C LEU A 8 6.72 -9.32 -13.09
N ASP A 9 5.67 -10.12 -12.93
CA ASP A 9 5.36 -11.26 -13.79
C ASP A 9 4.52 -10.87 -15.03
N SER A 10 4.21 -9.59 -15.22
CA SER A 10 3.43 -9.13 -16.38
C SER A 10 4.23 -9.30 -17.67
N GLU A 11 3.69 -10.06 -18.63
CA GLU A 11 4.37 -10.36 -19.90
C GLU A 11 4.07 -9.31 -20.97
N THR A 12 2.95 -8.60 -20.85
CA THR A 12 2.50 -7.58 -21.81
C THR A 12 2.32 -6.21 -21.17
N GLU A 13 2.35 -5.16 -22.00
CA GLU A 13 2.17 -3.77 -21.54
C GLU A 13 0.76 -3.52 -20.99
N GLU A 14 -0.25 -4.19 -21.54
CA GLU A 14 -1.65 -4.12 -21.08
C GLU A 14 -1.80 -4.76 -19.69
N GLU A 15 -1.27 -5.98 -19.49
CA GLU A 15 -1.28 -6.66 -18.19
C GLU A 15 -0.51 -5.88 -17.12
N TYR A 16 0.62 -5.26 -17.49
CA TYR A 16 1.37 -4.39 -16.60
C TYR A 16 0.54 -3.17 -16.18
N ALA A 17 -0.13 -2.51 -17.13
CA ALA A 17 -0.95 -1.33 -16.85
C ALA A 17 -2.10 -1.67 -15.88
N ASP A 18 -2.79 -2.78 -16.12
CA ASP A 18 -3.87 -3.26 -15.24
C ASP A 18 -3.35 -3.61 -13.84
N SER A 19 -2.22 -4.32 -13.77
CA SER A 19 -1.60 -4.71 -12.50
C SER A 19 -1.14 -3.51 -11.68
N VAL A 20 -0.63 -2.46 -12.34
CA VAL A 20 -0.24 -1.19 -11.70
C VAL A 20 -1.45 -0.44 -11.14
N VAL A 21 -2.60 -0.46 -11.84
CA VAL A 21 -3.84 0.15 -11.33
C VAL A 21 -4.27 -0.54 -10.03
N ILE A 22 -4.36 -1.86 -10.04
CA ILE A 22 -4.75 -2.66 -8.86
C ILE A 22 -3.78 -2.42 -7.69
N PHE A 23 -2.47 -2.39 -7.96
CA PHE A 23 -1.48 -2.11 -6.95
C PHE A 23 -1.64 -0.72 -6.32
N ARG A 24 -1.98 0.30 -7.12
CA ARG A 24 -2.23 1.66 -6.61
C ARG A 24 -3.44 1.72 -5.69
N GLU A 25 -4.52 1.02 -6.02
CA GLU A 25 -5.71 0.96 -5.17
C GLU A 25 -5.39 0.30 -3.82
N LEU A 26 -4.68 -0.83 -3.83
CA LEU A 26 -4.21 -1.50 -2.61
C LEU A 26 -3.26 -0.62 -1.79
N TRP A 27 -2.38 0.14 -2.45
CA TRP A 27 -1.46 1.04 -1.77
C TRP A 27 -2.19 2.21 -1.09
N ALA A 28 -3.27 2.70 -1.68
CA ALA A 28 -4.09 3.75 -1.09
C ALA A 28 -4.74 3.30 0.23
N GLU A 29 -5.26 2.07 0.30
CA GLU A 29 -5.77 1.50 1.56
C GLU A 29 -4.66 1.36 2.60
N PHE A 30 -3.46 0.93 2.17
CA PHE A 30 -2.33 0.81 3.07
C PHE A 30 -1.86 2.18 3.60
N SER A 31 -1.99 3.25 2.81
CA SER A 31 -1.72 4.62 3.28
C SER A 31 -2.65 5.01 4.44
N ILE A 32 -3.94 4.69 4.35
CA ILE A 32 -4.89 4.93 5.44
C ILE A 32 -4.49 4.14 6.69
N PHE A 33 -4.09 2.88 6.51
CA PHE A 33 -3.59 2.07 7.62
C PHE A 33 -2.31 2.65 8.26
N VAL A 34 -1.36 3.10 7.44
CA VAL A 34 -0.12 3.75 7.91
C VAL A 34 -0.43 5.03 8.68
N ASP A 35 -1.36 5.85 8.17
CA ASP A 35 -1.77 7.08 8.83
C ASP A 35 -2.52 6.80 10.15
N TYR A 36 -3.36 5.76 10.18
CA TYR A 36 -3.99 5.27 11.40
C TYR A 36 -2.98 4.81 12.45
N VAL A 37 -1.98 4.02 12.04
CA VAL A 37 -0.91 3.56 12.94
C VAL A 37 -0.10 4.73 13.48
N LYS A 38 0.25 5.71 12.63
CA LYS A 38 0.95 6.92 13.06
C LYS A 38 0.12 7.75 14.04
N SER A 39 -1.15 8.01 13.73
CA SER A 39 -2.00 8.84 14.60
C SER A 39 -2.28 8.15 15.93
N THR A 40 -2.56 6.84 15.90
CA THR A 40 -2.99 6.09 17.08
C THR A 40 -1.79 5.63 17.90
N ILE A 41 -0.84 4.91 17.32
CA ILE A 41 0.27 4.30 18.08
C ILE A 41 1.33 5.34 18.41
N MET A 42 1.82 6.11 17.44
CA MET A 42 2.84 7.13 17.72
C MET A 42 2.27 8.33 18.47
N GLY A 43 0.99 8.67 18.27
CA GLY A 43 0.30 9.68 19.08
C GLY A 43 0.25 9.31 20.56
N LEU A 44 -0.17 8.07 20.87
CA LEU A 44 -0.23 7.56 22.24
C LEU A 44 1.14 7.45 22.92
N VAL A 45 2.22 7.20 22.17
CA VAL A 45 3.58 7.19 22.73
C VAL A 45 4.02 8.60 23.12
N LYS A 46 3.66 9.63 22.33
CA LYS A 46 4.00 11.02 22.65
C LYS A 46 3.26 11.58 23.87
N GLU A 47 2.05 11.10 24.13
CA GLU A 47 1.25 11.52 25.30
C GLU A 47 1.70 10.88 26.62
N LYS A 48 2.47 9.79 26.56
CA LYS A 48 2.97 9.04 27.73
C LYS A 48 4.38 9.44 28.18
N VAL A 49 4.99 10.47 27.57
CA VAL A 49 6.31 11.02 27.92
C VAL A 49 6.13 12.40 28.53
#